data_AF-A0A8S9NEN1-F1
#
_entry.id   AF-A0A8S9NEN1-F1
#
_cell.length_a   1.000
_cell.length_b   1.000
_cell.length_c   1.000
_cell.angle_alpha   90.00
_cell.angle_beta   90.00
_cell.angle_gamma   90.00
#
_symmetry.space_group_name_H-M   'P 1'
#
loop_
_entity.id
_entity.type
_entity.pdbx_description
1 polymer ?
#
loop_
_entity_poly.entity_id
_entity_poly.type
_entity_poly.pdbx_seq_one_letter_code
_entity_poly.pdbx_strand_id
1 'polypeptide(L)'
;MDCVVDLEHEKCDCGVYAVEKIPCSHPIVVGTSIGLHISTLVCPLYSKDFLFAGYSENIYPCVGQQVEEHTCFPPEVKRGPGRQKKSRWQSWLELSRMRGRKPRKQHRVYRCSKCKETSHTKPQCKSSSD
;
A
#
# COMPACT_ATOMS: atom_id res chain seq x y z
N MET A 1 0.87 8.89 15.55
CA MET A 1 -0.54 8.52 15.32
C MET A 1 -0.70 7.31 16.18
N ASP A 2 -1.34 7.52 17.31
CA ASP A 2 -1.48 6.51 18.34
C ASP A 2 -2.74 5.72 17.98
N CYS A 3 -2.58 4.42 17.72
CA CYS A 3 -3.67 3.51 17.40
C CYS A 3 -3.78 2.49 18.53
N VAL A 4 -5.00 2.24 19.00
CA VAL A 4 -5.26 1.14 19.92
C VAL A 4 -5.16 -0.17 19.15
N VAL A 5 -4.46 -1.13 19.76
CA VAL A 5 -4.27 -2.48 19.25
C VAL A 5 -4.81 -3.44 20.29
N ASP A 6 -5.67 -4.34 19.83
CA ASP A 6 -6.17 -5.46 20.60
C ASP A 6 -5.62 -6.74 19.95
N LEU A 7 -4.63 -7.34 20.60
CA LEU A 7 -3.97 -8.55 20.10
C LEU A 7 -4.82 -9.80 20.30
N GLU A 8 -5.70 -9.82 21.30
CA GLU A 8 -6.57 -10.97 21.60
C GLU A 8 -7.68 -11.10 20.56
N HIS A 9 -8.29 -9.97 20.18
CA HIS A 9 -9.35 -9.92 19.17
C HIS A 9 -8.83 -9.71 17.74
N GLU A 10 -7.51 -9.67 17.54
CA GLU A 10 -6.86 -9.38 16.26
C GLU A 10 -7.36 -8.08 15.60
N LYS A 11 -7.46 -7.00 16.39
CA LYS A 11 -8.01 -5.71 15.96
C LYS A 11 -7.01 -4.57 16.12
N CYS A 12 -7.16 -3.59 15.24
CA CYS A 12 -6.45 -2.32 15.33
C CYS A 12 -7.34 -1.21 14.81
N ASP A 13 -7.32 -0.04 15.45
CA ASP A 13 -8.13 1.13 15.08
C ASP A 13 -7.96 1.57 13.62
N CYS A 14 -6.81 1.29 13.00
CA CYS A 14 -6.61 1.58 11.59
C CYS A 14 -7.45 0.68 10.65
N GLY A 15 -8.20 -0.28 11.19
CA GLY A 15 -9.10 -1.20 10.48
C GLY A 15 -8.42 -2.36 9.75
N VAL A 16 -7.14 -2.19 9.37
CA VAL A 16 -6.38 -3.15 8.56
C VAL A 16 -6.39 -4.55 9.14
N TYR A 17 -6.04 -4.66 10.42
CA TYR A 17 -5.84 -5.97 11.05
C TYR A 17 -7.15 -6.77 11.09
N ALA A 18 -8.28 -6.09 11.34
CA ALA A 18 -9.58 -6.71 11.37
C ALA A 18 -10.04 -7.22 9.99
N VAL A 19 -9.71 -6.48 8.91
CA VAL A 19 -10.13 -6.79 7.53
C VAL A 19 -9.21 -7.83 6.89
N GLU A 20 -7.91 -7.57 6.90
CA GLU A 20 -6.91 -8.41 6.23
C GLU A 20 -6.57 -9.65 7.03
N LYS A 21 -6.91 -9.68 8.34
CA LYS A 21 -6.53 -10.78 9.25
C LYS A 21 -5.01 -11.03 9.29
N ILE A 22 -4.25 -10.00 8.89
CA ILE A 22 -2.80 -9.92 8.86
C ILE A 22 -2.40 -8.65 9.64
N PRO A 23 -1.41 -8.72 10.53
CA PRO A 23 -1.07 -7.61 11.41
C PRO A 23 -0.50 -6.45 10.57
N CYS A 24 -1.00 -5.24 10.83
CA CYS A 24 -0.43 -4.02 10.25
C CYS A 24 0.78 -3.55 11.07
N SER A 25 1.34 -2.38 10.75
CA SER A 25 2.51 -1.85 11.48
C SER A 25 2.27 -1.68 12.98
N HIS A 26 1.04 -1.39 13.42
CA HIS A 26 0.77 -1.17 14.84
C HIS A 26 0.85 -2.47 15.67
N PRO A 27 0.09 -3.55 15.36
CA PRO A 27 0.25 -4.84 16.05
C PRO A 27 1.64 -5.43 15.95
N ILE A 28 2.37 -5.21 14.85
CA ILE A 28 3.77 -5.65 14.72
C ILE A 28 4.64 -4.97 15.78
N VAL A 29 4.55 -3.64 15.92
CA VAL A 29 5.33 -2.90 16.92
C VAL A 29 4.96 -3.36 18.33
N VAL A 30 3.66 -3.47 18.65
CA VAL A 30 3.21 -3.94 19.97
C VAL A 30 3.72 -5.35 20.25
N GLY A 31 3.48 -6.30 19.34
CA GLY A 31 3.94 -7.69 19.45
C GLY A 31 5.45 -7.81 19.66
N THR A 32 6.25 -7.09 18.86
CA THR A 32 7.71 -7.11 19.03
C THR A 32 8.17 -6.53 20.37
N SER A 33 7.47 -5.51 20.89
CA SER A 33 7.81 -4.90 22.18
C SER A 33 7.57 -5.83 23.38
N ILE A 34 6.61 -6.76 23.25
CA ILE A 34 6.31 -7.79 24.27
C ILE A 34 6.96 -9.15 23.97
N GLY A 35 7.86 -9.21 22.97
CA GLY A 35 8.59 -10.43 22.63
C GLY A 35 7.78 -11.51 21.89
N LEU A 36 6.61 -11.17 21.35
CA LEU A 36 5.84 -12.10 20.52
C LEU A 36 6.47 -12.24 19.14
N HIS A 37 6.47 -13.47 18.63
CA HIS A 37 6.84 -13.74 17.26
C HIS A 37 5.72 -13.30 16.32
N ILE A 38 6.02 -12.47 15.31
CA ILE A 38 4.99 -11.86 14.44
C ILE A 38 4.10 -12.90 13.76
N SER A 39 4.61 -14.10 13.48
CA SER A 39 3.80 -15.15 12.85
C SER A 39 2.63 -15.61 13.72
N THR A 40 2.69 -15.44 15.05
CA THR A 40 1.58 -15.79 15.95
C THR A 40 0.47 -14.76 15.93
N LEU A 41 0.71 -13.59 15.34
CA LEU A 41 -0.27 -12.53 15.14
C LEU A 41 -0.96 -12.61 13.77
N VAL A 42 -0.61 -13.60 12.95
CA VAL A 42 -1.30 -13.82 11.67
C VAL A 42 -2.43 -14.79 11.92
N CYS A 43 -3.62 -14.48 11.41
CA CYS A 43 -4.78 -15.35 11.57
C CYS A 43 -4.48 -16.78 11.07
N PRO A 44 -4.87 -17.83 11.82
CA PRO A 44 -4.62 -19.22 11.45
C PRO A 44 -5.15 -19.62 10.08
N LEU A 45 -6.15 -18.90 9.53
CA LEU A 45 -6.67 -19.10 8.18
C LEU A 45 -5.59 -19.02 7.08
N TYR A 46 -4.49 -18.31 7.33
CA TYR A 46 -3.35 -18.23 6.40
C TYR A 46 -2.29 -19.32 6.61
N SER A 47 -2.51 -20.24 7.55
CA SER A 47 -1.61 -21.37 7.75
C SER A 47 -1.79 -22.44 6.66
N LYS A 48 -0.75 -23.25 6.46
CA LYS A 48 -0.80 -24.39 5.55
C LYS A 48 -1.85 -25.41 5.98
N ASP A 49 -2.02 -25.60 7.29
CA ASP A 49 -2.96 -26.58 7.83
C ASP A 49 -4.41 -26.22 7.45
N PHE A 50 -4.78 -24.94 7.58
CA PHE A 50 -6.09 -24.45 7.14
C PHE A 50 -6.24 -24.45 5.62
N LEU A 51 -5.17 -24.16 4.87
CA LEU A 51 -5.18 -24.30 3.41
C LEU A 51 -5.47 -25.75 3.00
N PHE A 52 -4.76 -26.72 3.58
CA PHE A 52 -4.97 -28.14 3.27
C PHE A 52 -6.34 -28.62 3.74
N ALA A 53 -6.82 -28.19 4.90
CA ALA A 53 -8.15 -28.53 5.38
C ALA A 53 -9.25 -27.96 4.46
N GLY A 54 -9.12 -26.72 4.02
CA GLY A 54 -10.09 -26.07 3.12
C GLY A 54 -10.17 -26.69 1.72
N TYR A 55 -9.08 -27.28 1.25
CA TYR A 55 -8.98 -27.98 -0.03
C TYR A 55 -8.82 -29.51 0.14
N SER A 56 -9.25 -30.05 1.27
CA SER A 56 -9.16 -31.49 1.56
C SER A 56 -10.08 -32.29 0.65
N GLU A 57 -11.22 -31.71 0.27
CA GLU A 57 -12.18 -32.27 -0.65
C GLU A 57 -11.87 -31.86 -2.10
N ASN A 58 -12.20 -32.75 -3.04
CA ASN A 58 -12.08 -32.45 -4.46
C ASN A 58 -13.09 -31.38 -4.89
N ILE A 59 -12.59 -30.36 -5.59
CA ILE A 59 -13.45 -29.37 -6.26
C ILE A 59 -13.95 -29.99 -7.55
N TYR A 60 -15.14 -30.57 -7.51
CA TYR A 60 -15.80 -31.11 -8.69
C TYR A 60 -16.45 -29.98 -9.51
N PRO A 61 -16.38 -30.04 -10.85
CA PRO A 61 -17.17 -29.15 -11.68
C PRO A 61 -18.67 -29.39 -11.42
N CYS A 62 -19.48 -28.35 -11.56
CA CYS A 62 -20.93 -28.45 -11.45
C CYS A 62 -21.45 -29.44 -12.51
N VAL A 63 -21.93 -30.60 -12.07
CA VAL A 63 -22.48 -31.65 -12.93
C VAL A 63 -23.76 -31.12 -13.60
N GLY A 64 -23.78 -31.14 -14.94
CA GLY A 64 -24.94 -30.69 -15.74
C GLY A 64 -24.73 -29.41 -16.55
N GLN A 65 -23.60 -28.72 -16.38
CA GLN A 65 -23.24 -27.62 -17.27
C GLN A 65 -22.49 -28.21 -18.47
N GLN A 66 -23.14 -28.31 -19.64
CA GLN A 66 -22.41 -28.47 -20.90
C GLN A 66 -21.55 -27.23 -21.08
N VAL A 67 -20.27 -27.34 -20.70
CA VAL A 67 -19.28 -26.31 -20.97
C VAL A 67 -18.92 -26.48 -22.43
N GLU A 68 -19.49 -25.62 -23.29
CA GLU A 68 -19.02 -25.56 -24.68
C GLU A 68 -17.53 -25.23 -24.70
N GLU A 69 -16.79 -25.94 -25.55
CA GLU A 69 -15.37 -25.71 -25.75
C GLU A 69 -15.20 -24.33 -26.40
N HIS A 70 -14.97 -23.32 -25.56
CA HIS A 70 -14.74 -21.95 -25.99
C HIS A 70 -13.27 -21.57 -25.82
N THR A 71 -12.64 -21.14 -26.90
CA THR A 71 -11.36 -20.45 -26.85
C THR A 71 -11.53 -19.09 -26.17
N CYS A 72 -11.07 -18.97 -24.92
CA CYS A 72 -11.04 -17.69 -24.21
C CYS A 72 -9.94 -16.80 -24.80
N PHE A 73 -10.34 -15.78 -25.56
CA PHE A 73 -9.43 -14.70 -25.94
C PHE A 73 -9.34 -13.67 -24.81
N PRO A 74 -8.21 -12.97 -24.65
CA PRO A 74 -8.13 -11.81 -23.77
C PRO A 74 -9.25 -10.82 -24.11
N PRO A 75 -9.88 -10.18 -23.12
CA PRO A 75 -10.88 -9.16 -23.40
C PRO A 75 -10.26 -8.06 -24.27
N GLU A 76 -11.00 -7.60 -25.28
CA GLU A 76 -10.54 -6.54 -26.16
C GLU A 76 -10.51 -5.21 -25.38
N VAL A 77 -9.34 -4.85 -24.85
CA VAL A 77 -9.22 -3.66 -23.98
C VAL A 77 -9.24 -2.39 -24.81
N LYS A 78 -10.44 -1.83 -25.02
CA LYS A 78 -10.60 -0.49 -25.61
C LYS A 78 -10.35 0.59 -24.56
N ARG A 79 -9.45 1.51 -24.87
CA ARG A 79 -9.23 2.70 -24.04
C ARG A 79 -10.44 3.62 -24.19
N GLY A 80 -11.05 4.00 -23.06
CA GLY A 80 -12.12 4.99 -23.08
C GLY A 80 -11.66 6.31 -23.70
N PRO A 81 -12.56 7.08 -24.34
CA PRO A 81 -12.23 8.39 -24.89
C PRO A 81 -11.75 9.33 -23.78
N GLY A 82 -10.73 10.13 -24.08
CA GLY A 82 -10.20 11.15 -23.18
C GLY A 82 -8.76 10.92 -22.72
N ARG A 83 -8.33 11.74 -21.76
CA ARG A 83 -6.94 11.76 -21.30
C ARG A 83 -6.63 10.56 -20.43
N GLN A 84 -5.60 9.81 -20.80
CA GLN A 84 -5.12 8.68 -20.00
C GLN A 84 -4.69 9.13 -18.61
N LYS A 85 -5.07 8.35 -17.61
CA LYS A 85 -4.58 8.55 -16.26
C LYS A 85 -3.09 8.20 -16.24
N LYS A 86 -2.25 9.13 -15.77
CA LYS A 86 -0.79 8.95 -15.72
C LYS A 86 -0.36 7.87 -14.71
N SER A 87 -1.22 7.49 -13.78
CA SER A 87 -0.94 6.46 -12.77
C SER A 87 -2.17 5.58 -12.50
N ARG A 88 -1.91 4.32 -12.17
CA ARG A 88 -2.92 3.37 -11.69
C ARG A 88 -3.51 3.84 -10.35
N TRP A 89 -4.77 3.49 -10.08
CA TRP A 89 -5.35 3.57 -8.73
C TRP A 89 -4.60 2.64 -7.78
N GLN A 90 -4.03 3.21 -6.71
CA GLN A 90 -3.34 2.44 -5.71
C GLN A 90 -4.35 1.72 -4.82
N SER A 91 -4.07 0.46 -4.47
CA SER A 91 -4.89 -0.28 -3.50
C SER A 91 -4.80 0.37 -2.12
N TRP A 92 -5.75 0.06 -1.24
CA TRP A 92 -5.73 0.55 0.13
C TRP A 92 -4.43 0.13 0.84
N LEU A 93 -3.95 -1.08 0.58
CA LEU A 93 -2.67 -1.61 1.09
C LEU A 93 -1.47 -0.80 0.59
N GLU A 94 -1.42 -0.46 -0.70
CA GLU A 94 -0.36 0.38 -1.29
C GLU A 94 -0.37 1.79 -0.69
N LEU A 95 -1.56 2.38 -0.53
CA LEU A 95 -1.73 3.68 0.11
C LEU A 95 -1.29 3.64 1.58
N SER A 96 -1.62 2.56 2.29
CA SER A 96 -1.30 2.39 3.71
C SER A 96 0.21 2.28 3.97
N ARG A 97 0.95 1.60 3.10
CA ARG A 97 2.41 1.46 3.17
C ARG A 97 3.16 2.74 2.79
N MET A 98 2.50 3.63 2.04
CA MET A 98 3.06 4.92 1.61
C MET A 98 2.72 6.09 2.53
N ARG A 99 1.79 5.91 3.49
CA ARG A 99 1.49 6.89 4.56
C ARG A 99 2.73 7.07 5.44
N GLY A 100 3.49 8.14 5.20
CA GLY A 100 4.72 8.48 5.92
C GLY A 100 5.90 8.79 5.00
N ARG A 101 5.89 8.31 3.75
CA ARG A 101 6.94 8.54 2.74
C ARG A 101 6.60 9.67 1.76
N LYS A 102 5.84 10.68 2.17
CA LYS A 102 5.84 11.92 1.38
C LYS A 102 7.21 12.54 1.60
N PRO A 103 8.09 12.67 0.59
CA PRO A 103 9.23 13.55 0.74
C PRO A 103 8.65 14.90 1.15
N ARG A 104 8.91 15.35 2.38
CA ARG A 104 8.68 16.74 2.74
C ARG A 104 9.37 17.51 1.63
N LYS A 105 8.64 18.38 0.92
CA LYS A 105 9.28 19.33 0.00
C LYS A 105 10.32 20.04 0.85
N GLN A 106 11.60 19.66 0.72
CA GLN A 106 12.65 20.40 1.37
C GLN A 106 12.53 21.82 0.81
N HIS A 107 12.44 22.81 1.69
CA HIS A 107 12.39 24.19 1.26
C HIS A 107 13.64 24.44 0.42
N ARG A 108 13.47 24.57 -0.90
CA ARG A 108 14.59 24.84 -1.79
C ARG A 108 15.17 26.18 -1.35
N VAL A 109 16.38 26.18 -0.80
CA VAL A 109 17.07 27.41 -0.48
C VAL A 109 17.29 28.16 -1.79
N TYR A 110 16.56 29.27 -1.95
CA TYR A 110 16.66 30.09 -3.14
C TYR A 110 18.02 30.80 -3.15
N ARG A 111 18.75 30.69 -4.26
CA ARG A 111 20.01 31.39 -4.50
C ARG A 111 19.80 32.37 -5.64
N CYS A 112 20.30 33.60 -5.47
CA CYS A 112 20.32 34.59 -6.53
C CYS A 112 21.04 34.02 -7.75
N SER A 113 20.41 34.02 -8.92
CA SER A 113 21.02 33.44 -10.13
C SER A 113 22.24 34.22 -10.63
N LYS A 114 22.47 35.44 -10.14
CA LYS A 114 23.58 36.32 -10.52
C LYS A 114 24.80 36.10 -9.64
N CYS A 115 24.66 36.28 -8.32
CA CYS A 115 25.78 36.18 -7.36
C CYS A 115 25.80 34.89 -6.53
N LYS A 116 24.82 33.99 -6.71
CA LYS A 116 24.66 32.69 -6.02
C LYS A 116 24.44 32.76 -4.51
N GLU A 117 24.36 33.96 -3.93
CA GLU A 117 24.02 34.19 -2.52
C GLU A 117 22.54 33.88 -2.20
N THR A 118 22.27 33.47 -0.95
CA THR A 118 20.93 33.06 -0.50
C THR A 118 20.11 34.17 0.15
N SER A 119 20.69 35.36 0.35
CA SER A 119 20.10 36.44 1.13
C SER A 119 19.05 37.28 0.37
N HIS A 120 19.03 37.19 -0.96
CA HIS A 120 18.19 38.07 -1.79
C HIS A 120 17.79 37.39 -3.11
N THR A 121 16.79 37.97 -3.75
CA THR A 121 16.34 37.55 -5.08
C THR A 121 17.05 38.32 -6.20
N LYS A 122 17.11 37.76 -7.42
CA LYS A 122 17.78 38.39 -8.58
C LYS A 122 17.46 39.89 -8.77
N PRO A 123 16.21 40.37 -8.62
CA PRO A 123 15.88 41.79 -8.80
C PRO A 123 16.54 42.72 -7.78
N GLN A 124 16.85 42.21 -6.59
CA GLN A 124 17.47 42.97 -5.50
C GLN A 124 18.99 42.75 -5.44
N CYS A 125 19.55 42.11 -6.46
CA CYS A 125 20.98 41.82 -6.51
C CYS A 125 21.77 43.09 -6.84
N LYS A 126 22.65 43.48 -5.91
CA LYS A 126 23.51 44.66 -6.04
C LYS A 126 24.85 44.38 -6.72
N SER A 127 25.14 43.13 -7.12
CA SER A 127 26.36 42.86 -7.87
C SER A 127 26.23 43.51 -9.25
N SER A 128 27.22 44.29 -9.69
CA SER A 128 27.31 44.79 -11.06
C SER A 128 27.42 43.60 -12.02
N SER A 129 26.84 43.73 -13.21
CA SER A 129 27.04 42.72 -14.27
C SER A 129 28.39 43.02 -14.90
N ASP A 130 29.32 42.07 -14.88
CA ASP A 130 30.27 41.90 -16.00
C ASP A 130 29.59 40.99 -17.03
#